data_AF-A0A317HCH3-F1
#
_entry.id   AF-A0A317HCH3-F1
#
_cell.length_a   1.000
_cell.length_b   1.000
_cell.length_c   1.000
_cell.angle_alpha   90.00
_cell.angle_beta   90.00
_cell.angle_gamma   90.00
#
_symmetry.space_group_name_H-M   'P 1'
#
loop_
_entity.id
_entity.type
_entity.pdbx_description
1 polymer ?
#
loop_
_entity_poly.entity_id
_entity_poly.type
_entity_poly.pdbx_seq_one_letter_code
_entity_poly.pdbx_strand_id
1 'polypeptide(L)'
;MSPNIQNQQDRLAELFRQQDNQIAQESKVAFLKIQSWQFAMRTPEIGQSYLKEAATMIKQSLLSFVPNTFVLSEEGFYVDAIEN
;
A
#
# COMPACT_ATOMS: atom_id res chain seq x y z
N MET A 1 -40.39 -10.85 -26.42
CA MET A 1 -39.04 -11.44 -26.25
C MET A 1 -38.22 -10.43 -25.46
N SER A 2 -37.87 -10.76 -24.21
CA SER A 2 -37.21 -9.81 -23.31
C SER A 2 -35.75 -9.57 -23.74
N PRO A 3 -35.27 -8.32 -23.81
CA PRO A 3 -33.95 -8.00 -24.31
C PRO A 3 -32.88 -8.22 -23.22
N ASN A 4 -31.80 -8.93 -23.57
CA ASN A 4 -30.46 -8.79 -22.98
C ASN A 4 -30.31 -8.84 -21.45
N ILE A 5 -30.78 -9.91 -20.79
CA ILE A 5 -30.16 -10.30 -19.51
C ILE A 5 -28.87 -11.05 -19.86
N GLN A 6 -27.78 -10.32 -20.12
CA GLN A 6 -26.46 -10.94 -20.25
C GLN A 6 -26.08 -11.54 -18.89
N ASN A 7 -26.01 -12.86 -18.82
CA ASN A 7 -25.56 -13.56 -17.63
C ASN A 7 -24.06 -13.27 -17.41
N GLN A 8 -23.74 -12.49 -16.38
CA GLN A 8 -22.36 -12.13 -16.01
C GLN A 8 -21.80 -12.99 -14.87
N GLN A 9 -22.45 -14.10 -14.52
CA GLN A 9 -22.06 -14.94 -13.39
C GLN A 9 -20.61 -15.42 -13.48
N ASP A 10 -20.13 -15.81 -14.66
CA ASP A 10 -18.75 -16.28 -14.84
C ASP A 10 -17.73 -15.16 -14.57
N ARG A 11 -18.00 -13.95 -15.10
CA ARG A 11 -17.16 -12.77 -14.85
C ARG A 11 -17.14 -12.40 -13.37
N LEU A 12 -18.30 -12.41 -12.72
CA LEU A 12 -18.39 -12.12 -11.29
C LEU A 12 -17.65 -13.18 -10.47
N ALA A 13 -17.81 -14.47 -10.80
CA ALA A 13 -17.11 -15.56 -10.13
C ALA A 13 -15.58 -15.45 -10.29
N GLU A 14 -15.09 -14.98 -11.43
CA GLU A 14 -13.67 -14.73 -11.63
C GLU A 14 -13.16 -13.56 -10.78
N LEU A 15 -13.89 -12.44 -10.74
CA LEU A 15 -13.53 -11.28 -9.91
C LEU A 15 -13.49 -11.64 -8.41
N PHE A 16 -14.50 -12.36 -7.92
CA PHE A 16 -14.52 -12.82 -6.53
C PHE A 16 -13.33 -13.74 -6.23
N ARG A 17 -13.01 -14.67 -7.13
CA ARG A 17 -11.86 -15.57 -6.94
C ARG A 17 -10.54 -14.82 -6.89
N GLN A 18 -10.36 -13.79 -7.73
CA GLN A 18 -9.18 -12.95 -7.70
C GLN A 18 -9.06 -12.20 -6.37
N GLN A 19 -10.16 -11.62 -5.89
CA GLN A 19 -10.20 -10.93 -4.61
C GLN A 19 -9.91 -11.87 -3.43
N ASP A 20 -10.53 -13.05 -3.39
CA ASP A 20 -10.28 -14.04 -2.35
C ASP A 20 -8.82 -14.49 -2.32
N ASN A 21 -8.22 -14.72 -3.50
CA ASN A 21 -6.80 -15.06 -3.59
C ASN A 21 -5.91 -13.93 -3.07
N GLN A 22 -6.23 -12.68 -3.41
CA GLN A 22 -5.50 -11.51 -2.91
C GLN A 22 -5.61 -11.41 -1.39
N ILE A 23 -6.81 -11.52 -0.83
CA ILE A 23 -7.05 -11.47 0.61
C ILE A 23 -6.29 -12.59 1.33
N ALA A 24 -6.30 -13.81 0.79
CA ALA A 24 -5.57 -14.94 1.37
C ALA A 24 -4.05 -14.71 1.38
N GLN A 25 -3.51 -14.15 0.29
CA GLN A 25 -2.09 -13.82 0.19
C GLN A 25 -1.71 -12.70 1.16
N GLU A 26 -2.47 -11.61 1.19
CA GLU A 26 -2.25 -10.48 2.10
C GLU A 26 -2.33 -10.91 3.57
N SER A 27 -3.31 -11.75 3.91
CA SER A 27 -3.44 -12.33 5.26
C SER A 27 -2.22 -13.15 5.66
N LYS A 28 -1.69 -13.97 4.74
CA LYS A 28 -0.47 -14.75 5.00
C LYS A 28 0.74 -13.85 5.22
N VAL A 29 0.89 -12.79 4.42
CA VAL A 29 1.96 -11.82 4.58
C VAL A 29 1.84 -11.09 5.93
N ALA A 30 0.63 -10.66 6.30
CA ALA A 30 0.37 -10.02 7.58
C ALA A 30 0.74 -10.94 8.76
N PHE A 31 0.34 -12.21 8.68
CA PHE A 31 0.69 -13.21 9.69
C PHE A 31 2.20 -13.38 9.84
N LEU A 32 2.95 -13.52 8.74
CA LEU A 32 4.41 -13.64 8.77
C LEU A 32 5.07 -12.40 9.36
N LYS A 33 4.58 -11.20 9.04
CA LYS A 33 5.06 -9.96 9.66
C LYS A 33 4.82 -9.96 11.17
N ILE A 34 3.62 -10.35 11.63
CA ILE A 34 3.35 -10.42 13.08
C ILE A 34 4.31 -11.41 13.76
N GLN A 35 4.54 -12.57 13.16
CA GLN A 35 5.49 -13.54 13.70
C GLN A 35 6.93 -13.01 13.73
N SER A 36 7.38 -12.34 12.67
CA SER A 36 8.73 -11.76 12.63
C SER A 36 8.89 -10.67 13.69
N TRP A 37 7.86 -9.85 13.90
CA TRP A 37 7.84 -8.83 14.96
C TRP A 37 7.91 -9.46 16.35
N GLN A 38 7.10 -10.49 16.62
CA GLN A 38 7.13 -11.22 17.90
C GLN A 38 8.49 -11.87 18.15
N PHE A 39 9.13 -12.40 17.10
CA PHE A 39 10.48 -12.96 17.19
C PHE A 39 11.50 -11.87 17.54
N ALA A 40 11.49 -10.74 16.82
CA ALA A 40 12.39 -9.61 17.08
C ALA A 40 12.23 -9.05 18.51
N MET A 41 11.01 -9.01 19.06
CA MET A 41 10.78 -8.60 20.44
C MET A 41 11.37 -9.55 21.49
N ARG A 42 11.46 -10.85 21.17
CA ARG A 42 12.00 -11.88 22.08
C ARG A 42 13.51 -12.00 22.02
N THR A 43 14.16 -11.45 20.99
CA THR A 43 15.61 -11.49 20.82
C THR A 43 16.21 -10.08 20.97
N PRO A 44 16.83 -9.75 22.13
CA PRO A 44 17.23 -8.38 22.47
C PRO A 44 18.16 -7.71 21.44
N GLU A 45 19.07 -8.47 20.84
CA GLU A 45 20.06 -7.99 19.86
C GLU A 45 19.39 -7.63 18.53
N ILE A 46 18.36 -8.39 18.12
CA ILE A 46 17.62 -8.16 16.87
C ILE A 46 16.62 -7.00 17.06
N GLY A 47 16.01 -6.88 18.24
CA GLY A 47 15.07 -5.80 18.56
C GLY A 47 15.67 -4.40 18.39
N GLN A 48 16.94 -4.19 18.78
CA GLN A 48 17.62 -2.90 18.60
C GLN A 48 17.86 -2.55 17.12
N SER A 49 18.28 -3.54 16.32
CA SER A 49 18.44 -3.34 14.86
C SER A 49 17.10 -3.01 14.20
N TYR A 50 16.04 -3.72 14.59
CA TYR A 50 14.71 -3.54 14.03
C TYR A 50 14.11 -2.17 14.38
N LEU A 51 14.30 -1.70 15.61
CA LEU A 51 13.89 -0.36 16.03
C LEU A 51 14.64 0.74 15.25
N LYS A 52 15.93 0.54 15.00
CA LYS A 52 16.74 1.48 14.21
C LYS A 52 16.30 1.54 12.75
N GLU A 53 15.98 0.38 12.17
CA GLU A 53 15.45 0.29 10.80
C GLU A 53 14.06 0.94 10.69
N ALA A 54 13.16 0.66 11.63
CA ALA A 54 11.85 1.29 11.72
C ALA A 54 11.95 2.81 11.89
N ALA A 55 12.83 3.29 12.76
CA ALA A 55 13.09 4.73 12.93
C ALA A 55 13.61 5.38 11.63
N THR A 56 14.40 4.65 10.84
CA THR A 56 14.91 5.12 9.55
C THR A 56 13.78 5.23 8.52
N MET A 57 12.90 4.22 8.43
CA MET A 57 11.73 4.28 7.55
C MET A 57 10.77 5.41 7.94
N ILE A 58 10.51 5.59 9.23
CA ILE A 58 9.66 6.68 9.73
C ILE A 58 10.26 8.04 9.37
N LYS A 59 11.58 8.20 9.54
CA LYS A 59 12.28 9.44 9.16
C LYS A 59 12.20 9.70 7.65
N GLN A 60 12.32 8.67 6.82
CA GLN A 60 12.18 8.81 5.37
C GLN A 60 10.74 9.13 4.95
N SER A 61 9.74 8.55 5.62
CA SER A 61 8.33 8.73 5.28
C SER A 61 7.76 10.06 5.78
N LEU A 62 8.03 10.43 7.04
CA LEU A 62 7.43 11.60 7.69
C LEU A 62 8.32 12.84 7.68
N LEU A 63 9.64 12.68 7.52
CA LEU A 63 10.61 13.78 7.62
C LEU A 63 11.39 13.98 6.31
N SER A 64 10.90 13.44 5.19
CA SER A 64 11.45 13.79 3.88
C SER A 64 10.91 15.14 3.43
N PHE A 65 11.80 15.97 2.89
CA PHE A 65 11.42 17.24 2.28
C PHE A 65 10.62 16.94 1.01
N VAL A 66 9.35 17.35 1.00
CA VAL A 66 8.52 17.34 -0.21
C VAL A 66 8.56 18.74 -0.81
N PRO A 67 9.08 18.90 -2.05
CA PRO A 67 9.10 20.21 -2.70
C PRO A 67 7.69 20.76 -2.88
N ASN A 68 7.51 22.06 -2.65
CA ASN A 68 6.20 22.72 -2.83
C ASN A 68 5.60 22.49 -4.22
N THR A 69 6.43 22.37 -5.27
CA THR A 69 5.98 22.04 -6.62
C THR A 69 5.23 20.71 -6.70
N PHE A 70 5.67 19.69 -5.95
CA PHE A 70 4.99 18.39 -5.90
C PHE A 70 3.63 18.49 -5.21
N VAL A 71 3.57 19.23 -4.09
CA VAL A 71 2.29 19.47 -3.39
C VAL A 71 1.33 20.24 -4.29
N LEU A 72 1.80 21.29 -4.96
CA LEU A 72 0.98 22.11 -5.85
C LEU A 72 0.49 21.32 -7.07
N SER A 73 1.29 20.41 -7.63
CA SER A 73 0.85 19.57 -8.75
C SER A 73 -0.23 18.55 -8.35
N GLU A 74 -0.12 17.94 -7.17
CA GLU A 74 -1.14 17.00 -6.66
C GLU A 74 -2.48 17.71 -6.39
N GLU A 75 -2.43 18.97 -5.94
CA GLU A 75 -3.60 19.83 -5.72
C GLU A 75 -4.15 20.47 -7.02
N GLY A 76 -3.55 20.16 -8.18
CA GLY A 76 -4.03 20.62 -9.49
C GLY A 76 -3.54 22.01 -9.93
N PHE A 77 -2.54 22.58 -9.26
CA PHE A 77 -1.88 23.82 -9.66
C PHE A 77 -0.68 23.50 -10.56
N TYR A 78 -0.84 23.74 -11.85
CA TYR A 78 0.23 23.64 -12.84
C TYR A 78 0.79 25.02 -13.13
N VAL A 79 2.12 25.13 -13.14
CA VAL A 79 2.81 26.36 -13.52
C VAL A 79 2.74 26.46 -15.04
N ASP A 80 1.67 27.04 -15.57
CA ASP A 80 1.65 27.44 -16.97
C ASP A 80 2.53 28.68 -17.12
N ALA A 81 3.44 28.66 -18.09
CA ALA A 81 4.20 29.85 -18.44
C ALA A 81 3.22 30.87 -19.02
N ILE A 82 2.98 31.97 -18.30
CA ILE A 82 2.32 33.14 -18.90
C ILE A 82 3.34 33.74 -19.86
N GLU A 83 3.28 33.34 -21.13
CA GLU A 83 3.93 34.07 -22.22
C GLU A 83 3.25 35.45 -22.29
N ASN A 84 4.01 36.50 -21.93
CA ASN A 84 3.64 37.90 -22.16
C ASN A 84 4.09 38.34 -23.55
#